data_AF-A0A921TE62-F1
#
_entry.id   AF-A0A921TE62-F1
#
_cell.length_a   1.000
_cell.length_b   1.000
_cell.length_c   1.000
_cell.angle_alpha   90.00
_cell.angle_beta   90.00
_cell.angle_gamma   90.00
#
_symmetry.space_group_name_H-M   'P 1'
#
loop_
_entity.id
_entity.type
_entity.pdbx_description
1 polymer ?
#
loop_
_entity_poly.entity_id
_entity_poly.type
_entity_poly.pdbx_seq_one_letter_code
_entity_poly.pdbx_strand_id
1 'polypeptide(L)'
;MGYLGQMIGAIFLGISTVAAHGHEFWIDPEQFEIEKGGNVVAAIRVGELYKGSSYAFVPARFQLFDLIQGDMRGPVQARIGDRPALNMRINEEGLLTVLYVSTDSTVTYDDPDKFVSFTTHKDAEWVLEEHARRGLPEAGFTEIYSRHAKALIAVGEGAGQDAARGLLTEIVALKNPYLDDLSEGMPVRVFYQGEPRKQAQVEIFARRDGEVLAPVTVRTDEDGRAVIPVTPGTQYLLDSVVLRVPAPDIAKATGAVWESLWASLVFGVPAE
;
A
#
# COMPACT_ATOMS: atom_id res chain seq x y z
N MET A 1 25.73 -10.22 -59.89
CA MET A 1 25.86 -10.73 -58.51
C MET A 1 25.44 -9.63 -57.57
N GLY A 2 24.37 -9.83 -56.81
CA GLY A 2 23.90 -8.86 -55.82
C GLY A 2 22.51 -9.25 -55.33
N TYR A 3 22.45 -9.97 -54.22
CA TYR A 3 21.25 -10.09 -53.40
C TYR A 3 21.61 -9.62 -52.00
N LEU A 4 21.06 -8.48 -51.62
CA LEU A 4 21.15 -7.89 -50.30
C LEU A 4 19.98 -8.45 -49.48
N GLY A 5 20.26 -9.35 -48.54
CA GLY A 5 19.26 -9.90 -47.63
C GLY A 5 18.98 -8.91 -46.48
N GLN A 6 17.75 -8.43 -46.37
CA GLN A 6 17.30 -7.68 -45.20
C GLN A 6 16.96 -8.65 -44.05
N MET A 7 17.72 -8.57 -42.96
CA MET A 7 17.35 -9.16 -41.67
C MET A 7 16.28 -8.30 -41.01
N ILE A 8 15.07 -8.82 -40.88
CA ILE A 8 14.04 -8.26 -40.01
C ILE A 8 14.33 -8.78 -38.60
N GLY A 9 14.86 -7.91 -37.74
CA GLY A 9 14.98 -8.17 -36.31
C GLY A 9 13.62 -8.02 -35.65
N ALA A 10 13.02 -9.12 -35.21
CA ALA A 10 11.83 -9.09 -34.37
C ALA A 10 12.24 -8.65 -32.95
N ILE A 11 11.88 -7.42 -32.59
CA ILE A 11 11.96 -6.95 -31.20
C ILE A 11 10.81 -7.63 -30.46
N PHE A 12 11.12 -8.68 -29.70
CA PHE A 12 10.21 -9.20 -28.69
C PHE A 12 10.14 -8.19 -27.54
N LEU A 13 9.09 -7.37 -27.56
CA LEU A 13 8.68 -6.61 -26.38
C LEU A 13 8.12 -7.63 -25.37
N GLY A 14 9.00 -8.15 -24.51
CA GLY A 14 8.60 -8.98 -23.39
C GLY A 14 7.72 -8.15 -22.46
N ILE A 15 6.40 -8.31 -22.57
CA ILE A 15 5.47 -7.88 -21.53
C ILE A 15 5.69 -8.87 -20.38
N SER A 16 6.60 -8.54 -19.46
CA SER A 16 6.72 -9.27 -18.20
C SER A 16 5.42 -9.06 -17.43
N THR A 17 4.49 -10.01 -17.55
CA THR A 17 3.38 -10.17 -16.62
C THR A 17 3.96 -10.69 -15.31
N VAL A 18 4.58 -9.81 -14.53
CA VAL A 18 4.87 -10.11 -13.13
C VAL A 18 3.52 -10.15 -12.45
N ALA A 19 2.96 -11.35 -12.33
CA ALA A 19 1.77 -11.56 -11.53
C ALA A 19 2.10 -11.13 -10.10
N ALA A 20 1.41 -10.08 -9.64
CA ALA A 20 1.59 -9.49 -8.32
C ALA A 20 0.97 -10.42 -7.28
N HIS A 21 1.69 -11.48 -6.94
CA HIS A 21 1.30 -12.41 -5.89
C HIS A 21 1.68 -11.79 -4.55
N GLY A 22 0.77 -11.02 -3.96
CA GLY A 22 0.95 -10.54 -2.59
C GLY A 22 2.01 -9.45 -2.36
N HIS A 23 2.47 -8.77 -3.40
CA HIS A 23 3.40 -7.65 -3.26
C HIS A 23 2.81 -6.52 -2.40
N GLU A 24 3.67 -5.86 -1.62
CA GLU A 24 3.36 -4.61 -0.93
C GLU A 24 2.99 -3.51 -1.94
N PHE A 25 2.10 -2.61 -1.55
CA PHE A 25 1.74 -1.41 -2.31
C PHE A 25 1.83 -0.19 -1.40
N TRP A 26 2.53 0.87 -1.82
CA TRP A 26 2.70 2.04 -0.98
C TRP A 26 2.92 3.34 -1.76
N ILE A 27 2.69 4.45 -1.07
CA ILE A 27 3.10 5.79 -1.49
C ILE A 27 4.49 6.00 -0.87
N ASP A 28 5.50 6.29 -1.69
CA ASP A 28 6.90 6.47 -1.29
C ASP A 28 7.32 7.93 -1.47
N PRO A 29 7.17 8.79 -0.44
CA PRO A 29 7.68 10.15 -0.47
C PRO A 29 9.20 10.17 -0.65
N GLU A 30 9.71 11.08 -1.48
CA GLU A 30 11.16 11.32 -1.56
C GLU A 30 11.69 11.97 -0.27
N GLN A 31 10.86 12.81 0.35
CA GLN A 31 11.12 13.49 1.61
C GLN A 31 9.89 13.37 2.51
N PHE A 32 10.12 13.14 3.80
CA PHE A 32 9.07 13.02 4.81
C PHE A 32 8.84 14.32 5.57
N GLU A 33 9.75 15.29 5.41
CA GLU A 33 9.69 16.63 5.96
C GLU A 33 10.01 17.59 4.82
N ILE A 34 9.13 18.56 4.56
CA ILE A 34 9.33 19.58 3.54
C ILE A 34 9.01 20.97 4.08
N GLU A 35 9.67 21.98 3.54
CA GLU A 35 9.37 23.38 3.87
C GLU A 35 8.03 23.84 3.30
N LYS A 36 7.41 24.82 3.95
CA LYS A 36 6.23 25.51 3.41
C LYS A 36 6.53 26.10 2.02
N GLY A 37 5.64 25.86 1.07
CA GLY A 37 5.80 26.28 -0.31
C GLY A 37 6.75 25.38 -1.12
N GLY A 38 7.27 24.31 -0.51
CA GLY A 38 8.00 23.24 -1.17
C GLY A 38 7.08 22.30 -1.96
N ASN A 39 7.69 21.36 -2.68
CA ASN A 39 6.96 20.34 -3.41
C ASN A 39 6.93 19.04 -2.60
N VAL A 40 5.73 18.47 -2.47
CA VAL A 40 5.60 17.06 -2.15
C VAL A 40 5.87 16.24 -3.41
N VAL A 41 6.85 15.34 -3.35
CA VAL A 41 7.19 14.41 -4.43
C VAL A 41 7.08 13.00 -3.89
N ALA A 42 6.24 12.17 -4.51
CA ALA A 42 6.07 10.78 -4.09
C ALA A 42 5.79 9.85 -5.27
N ALA A 43 6.39 8.66 -5.23
CA ALA A 43 6.08 7.58 -6.15
C ALA A 43 4.98 6.70 -5.58
N ILE A 44 4.14 6.13 -6.45
CA ILE A 44 3.35 4.94 -6.09
C ILE A 44 4.20 3.73 -6.42
N ARG A 45 4.35 2.77 -5.49
CA ARG A 45 5.22 1.61 -5.67
C ARG A 45 4.50 0.30 -5.40
N VAL A 46 4.94 -0.73 -6.12
CA VAL A 46 4.57 -2.13 -5.90
C VAL A 46 5.84 -2.97 -5.87
N GLY A 47 5.98 -3.83 -4.85
CA GLY A 47 7.16 -4.67 -4.71
C GLY A 47 7.18 -5.49 -3.43
N GLU A 48 8.36 -5.90 -3.00
CA GLU A 48 8.59 -6.75 -1.82
C GLU A 48 9.74 -6.19 -1.01
N LEU A 49 9.67 -6.36 0.31
CA LEU A 49 10.68 -5.93 1.26
C LEU A 49 11.03 -4.45 1.04
N TYR A 50 10.00 -3.59 0.94
CA TYR A 50 10.11 -2.14 0.73
C TYR A 50 10.91 -1.73 -0.52
N LYS A 51 11.07 -2.64 -1.49
CA LYS A 51 11.74 -2.42 -2.78
C LYS A 51 10.77 -2.72 -3.90
N GLY A 52 10.49 -1.73 -4.73
CA GLY A 52 9.42 -1.86 -5.71
C GLY A 52 9.54 -0.93 -6.91
N SER A 53 8.82 -1.31 -7.95
CA SER A 53 8.73 -0.54 -9.19
C SER A 53 7.78 0.64 -9.00
N SER A 54 8.20 1.83 -9.47
CA SER A 54 7.37 3.03 -9.47
C SER A 54 6.30 2.96 -10.56
N TYR A 55 5.05 3.27 -10.23
CA TYR A 55 3.92 3.33 -11.15
C TYR A 55 3.68 4.78 -11.58
N ALA A 56 3.25 4.94 -12.83
CA ALA A 56 2.89 6.24 -13.37
C ALA A 56 1.52 6.71 -12.87
N PHE A 57 1.29 8.01 -12.89
CA PHE A 57 -0.04 8.58 -12.71
C PHE A 57 -0.96 8.14 -13.86
N VAL A 58 -1.92 7.27 -13.56
CA VAL A 58 -2.91 6.76 -14.51
C VAL A 58 -4.28 6.80 -13.85
N PRO A 59 -5.16 7.77 -14.20
CA PRO A 59 -6.46 7.95 -13.56
C PRO A 59 -7.33 6.69 -13.53
N ALA A 60 -7.23 5.82 -14.54
CA ALA A 60 -7.98 4.57 -14.60
C ALA A 60 -7.54 3.51 -13.56
N ARG A 61 -6.45 3.74 -12.81
CA ARG A 61 -5.91 2.79 -11.82
C ARG A 61 -6.28 3.13 -10.37
N PHE A 62 -6.99 4.23 -10.15
CA PHE A 62 -7.43 4.63 -8.82
C PHE A 62 -8.86 5.16 -8.80
N GLN A 63 -9.55 4.89 -7.70
CA GLN A 63 -10.83 5.48 -7.36
C GLN A 63 -10.63 6.78 -6.55
N LEU A 64 -9.53 6.86 -5.81
CA LEU A 64 -9.17 8.01 -4.98
C LEU A 64 -7.66 8.25 -5.08
N PHE A 65 -7.26 9.49 -5.31
CA PHE A 65 -5.88 9.92 -5.12
C PHE A 65 -5.88 11.38 -4.66
N ASP A 66 -5.90 11.60 -3.35
CA ASP A 66 -6.15 12.90 -2.74
C ASP A 66 -5.02 13.31 -1.78
N LEU A 67 -4.91 14.62 -1.57
CA LEU A 67 -4.14 15.24 -0.50
C LEU A 67 -5.11 15.79 0.55
N ILE A 68 -4.80 15.58 1.82
CA ILE A 68 -5.53 16.15 2.96
C ILE A 68 -4.54 16.89 3.87
N GLN A 69 -4.87 18.12 4.26
CA GLN A 69 -4.10 18.90 5.22
C GLN A 69 -5.06 19.78 6.03
N GLY A 70 -5.16 19.53 7.34
CA GLY A 70 -6.23 20.11 8.16
C GLY A 70 -7.62 19.78 7.59
N ASP A 71 -8.44 20.80 7.37
CA ASP A 71 -9.77 20.67 6.77
C ASP A 71 -9.76 20.68 5.23
N MET A 72 -8.61 20.95 4.61
CA MET A 72 -8.50 20.97 3.15
C MET A 72 -8.32 19.55 2.62
N ARG A 73 -9.09 19.24 1.58
CA ARG A 73 -8.97 18.01 0.80
C ARG A 73 -9.10 18.32 -0.68
N GLY A 74 -8.22 17.75 -1.50
CA GLY A 74 -8.28 17.90 -2.95
C GLY A 74 -7.55 16.79 -3.69
N PRO A 75 -7.88 16.56 -4.98
CA PRO A 75 -7.24 15.52 -5.76
C PRO A 75 -5.79 15.87 -6.07
N VAL A 76 -4.97 14.84 -6.23
CA VAL A 76 -3.63 14.97 -6.82
C VAL A 76 -3.76 15.41 -8.27
N GLN A 77 -3.12 16.53 -8.60
CA GLN A 77 -3.07 17.08 -9.94
C GLN A 77 -1.74 16.73 -10.59
N ALA A 78 -1.77 15.78 -11.53
CA ALA A 78 -0.61 15.35 -12.30
C ALA A 78 -1.01 15.05 -13.76
N ARG A 79 -0.03 14.92 -14.65
CA ARG A 79 -0.24 14.53 -16.04
C ARG A 79 -0.24 13.01 -16.15
N ILE A 80 -1.07 12.49 -17.07
CA ILE A 80 -1.09 11.07 -17.37
C ILE A 80 0.31 10.64 -17.82
N GLY A 81 0.86 9.63 -17.15
CA GLY A 81 2.21 9.11 -17.42
C GLY A 81 3.30 9.68 -16.50
N ASP A 82 3.01 10.68 -15.66
CA ASP A 82 4.00 11.24 -14.73
C ASP A 82 4.56 10.17 -13.78
N ARG A 83 5.88 10.19 -13.61
CA ARG A 83 6.66 9.35 -12.69
C ARG A 83 7.77 10.23 -12.09
N PRO A 84 7.73 10.58 -10.78
CA PRO A 84 6.77 10.19 -9.76
C PRO A 84 5.32 10.63 -10.03
N ALA A 85 4.36 9.90 -9.48
CA ALA A 85 2.93 10.15 -9.73
C ALA A 85 2.36 11.34 -8.94
N LEU A 86 3.05 11.79 -7.90
CA LEU A 86 2.78 13.00 -7.15
C LEU A 86 3.99 13.93 -7.23
N ASN A 87 3.76 15.15 -7.73
CA ASN A 87 4.68 16.27 -7.66
C ASN A 87 3.87 17.57 -7.62
N MET A 88 3.58 18.06 -6.41
CA MET A 88 2.71 19.21 -6.19
C MET A 88 3.31 20.17 -5.17
N ARG A 89 3.13 21.47 -5.40
CA ARG A 89 3.51 22.50 -4.43
C ARG A 89 2.49 22.57 -3.31
N ILE A 90 2.95 22.57 -2.05
CA ILE A 90 2.11 22.67 -0.86
C ILE A 90 2.40 24.00 -0.17
N ASN A 91 1.39 24.87 -0.10
CA ASN A 91 1.58 26.24 0.43
C ASN A 91 1.15 26.38 1.89
N GLU A 92 0.44 25.40 2.44
CA GLU A 92 -0.04 25.42 3.82
C GLU A 92 0.84 24.52 4.68
N GLU A 93 0.97 24.88 5.95
CA GLU A 93 1.71 24.09 6.94
C GLU A 93 0.82 23.04 7.58
N GLY A 94 1.45 22.04 8.17
CA GLY A 94 0.81 20.99 8.94
C GLY A 94 1.02 19.60 8.36
N LEU A 95 0.46 18.61 9.04
CA LEU A 95 0.54 17.21 8.64
C LEU A 95 -0.24 16.99 7.34
N LEU A 96 0.48 16.70 6.27
CA LEU A 96 -0.07 16.32 4.98
C LEU A 96 -0.30 14.80 4.97
N THR A 97 -1.53 14.40 4.66
CA THR A 97 -1.89 13.01 4.40
C THR A 97 -2.12 12.83 2.90
N VAL A 98 -1.40 11.91 2.27
CA VAL A 98 -1.67 11.46 0.90
C VAL A 98 -2.51 10.20 0.96
N LEU A 99 -3.63 10.15 0.24
CA LEU A 99 -4.51 8.99 0.15
C LEU A 99 -4.49 8.40 -1.24
N TYR A 100 -4.44 7.08 -1.35
CA TYR A 100 -4.61 6.38 -2.62
C TYR A 100 -5.52 5.15 -2.43
N VAL A 101 -6.57 5.04 -3.25
CA VAL A 101 -7.40 3.82 -3.36
C VAL A 101 -7.34 3.34 -4.80
N SER A 102 -6.83 2.13 -5.02
CA SER A 102 -6.77 1.55 -6.36
C SER A 102 -8.16 1.22 -6.89
N THR A 103 -8.30 1.14 -8.21
CA THR A 103 -9.37 0.31 -8.77
C THR A 103 -9.09 -1.16 -8.47
N ASP A 104 -10.12 -1.99 -8.54
CA ASP A 104 -9.96 -3.43 -8.38
C ASP A 104 -9.06 -4.01 -9.48
N SER A 105 -8.28 -5.01 -9.10
CA SER A 105 -7.44 -5.81 -10.01
C SER A 105 -7.62 -7.28 -9.68
N THR A 106 -7.33 -8.16 -10.64
CA THR A 106 -7.46 -9.60 -10.45
C THR A 106 -6.11 -10.30 -10.59
N VAL A 107 -5.96 -11.41 -9.87
CA VAL A 107 -4.86 -12.35 -10.03
C VAL A 107 -5.43 -13.77 -10.10
N THR A 108 -4.85 -14.61 -10.96
CA THR A 108 -5.20 -16.02 -11.05
C THR A 108 -4.11 -16.85 -10.40
N TYR A 109 -4.49 -17.80 -9.57
CA TYR A 109 -3.59 -18.74 -8.91
C TYR A 109 -3.51 -20.02 -9.73
N ASP A 110 -2.65 -20.04 -10.74
CA ASP A 110 -2.37 -21.25 -11.52
C ASP A 110 -1.44 -22.24 -10.78
N ASP A 111 -0.74 -21.73 -9.77
CA ASP A 111 0.15 -22.49 -8.89
C ASP A 111 -0.40 -22.44 -7.45
N PRO A 112 -0.87 -23.57 -6.88
CA PRO A 112 -1.48 -23.60 -5.55
C PRO A 112 -0.51 -23.17 -4.45
N ASP A 113 0.79 -23.44 -4.62
CA ASP A 113 1.81 -23.14 -3.60
C ASP A 113 1.94 -21.63 -3.38
N LYS A 114 1.67 -20.83 -4.42
CA LYS A 114 1.64 -19.36 -4.28
C LYS A 114 0.48 -18.89 -3.42
N PHE A 115 -0.68 -19.54 -3.50
CA PHE A 115 -1.82 -19.17 -2.66
C PHE A 115 -1.57 -19.57 -1.21
N VAL A 116 -1.05 -20.79 -0.99
CA VAL A 116 -0.64 -21.26 0.35
C VAL A 116 0.38 -20.29 0.95
N SER A 117 1.46 -20.00 0.23
CA SER A 117 2.50 -19.08 0.70
C SER A 117 1.95 -17.69 1.02
N PHE A 118 1.08 -17.14 0.17
CA PHE A 118 0.43 -15.86 0.40
C PHE A 118 -0.43 -15.87 1.67
N THR A 119 -1.34 -16.85 1.80
CA THR A 119 -2.26 -16.95 2.94
C THR A 119 -1.51 -17.19 4.25
N THR A 120 -0.47 -18.03 4.26
CA THR A 120 0.39 -18.23 5.43
C THR A 120 1.15 -16.96 5.80
N HIS A 121 1.74 -16.29 4.81
CA HIS A 121 2.49 -15.06 5.06
C HIS A 121 1.62 -13.94 5.64
N LYS A 122 0.37 -13.82 5.17
CA LYS A 122 -0.59 -12.79 5.60
C LYS A 122 -1.50 -13.22 6.75
N ASP A 123 -1.18 -14.30 7.47
CA ASP A 123 -1.93 -14.82 8.63
C ASP A 123 -3.42 -15.07 8.30
N ALA A 124 -3.63 -15.77 7.20
CA ALA A 124 -4.94 -16.06 6.62
C ALA A 124 -5.12 -17.54 6.24
N GLU A 125 -4.41 -18.47 6.88
CA GLU A 125 -4.47 -19.90 6.56
C GLU A 125 -5.88 -20.51 6.67
N TRP A 126 -6.77 -19.91 7.47
CA TRP A 126 -8.18 -20.30 7.54
C TRP A 126 -8.85 -20.33 6.16
N VAL A 127 -8.35 -19.51 5.22
CA VAL A 127 -8.83 -19.46 3.84
C VAL A 127 -8.58 -20.76 3.10
N LEU A 128 -7.52 -21.49 3.41
CA LEU A 128 -7.23 -22.79 2.78
C LEU A 128 -8.29 -23.84 3.15
N GLU A 129 -8.67 -23.88 4.43
CA GLU A 129 -9.74 -24.77 4.91
C GLU A 129 -11.09 -24.39 4.29
N GLU A 130 -11.41 -23.10 4.26
CA GLU A 130 -12.64 -22.59 3.66
C GLU A 130 -12.68 -22.81 2.14
N HIS A 131 -11.54 -22.71 1.46
CA HIS A 131 -11.38 -22.97 0.04
C HIS A 131 -11.75 -24.41 -0.30
N ALA A 132 -11.20 -25.37 0.46
CA ALA A 132 -11.53 -26.79 0.32
C ALA A 132 -12.99 -27.08 0.67
N ARG A 133 -13.52 -26.47 1.75
CA ARG A 133 -14.92 -26.63 2.16
C ARG A 133 -15.91 -26.16 1.09
N ARG A 134 -15.57 -25.10 0.36
CA ARG A 134 -16.35 -24.57 -0.77
C ARG A 134 -16.21 -25.40 -2.04
N GLY A 135 -15.35 -26.41 -2.08
CA GLY A 135 -15.11 -27.27 -3.25
C GLY A 135 -14.52 -26.50 -4.44
N LEU A 136 -13.76 -25.45 -4.16
CA LEU A 136 -13.08 -24.64 -5.17
C LEU A 136 -11.89 -25.41 -5.76
N PRO A 137 -11.50 -25.14 -7.02
CA PRO A 137 -10.40 -25.84 -7.65
C PRO A 137 -9.06 -25.43 -7.01
N GLU A 138 -8.14 -26.39 -6.85
CA GLU A 138 -6.82 -26.13 -6.24
C GLU A 138 -5.98 -25.10 -7.02
N ALA A 139 -6.23 -24.94 -8.33
CA ALA A 139 -5.55 -23.99 -9.20
C ALA A 139 -6.51 -23.42 -10.27
N GLY A 140 -6.10 -22.34 -10.92
CA GLY A 140 -6.85 -21.65 -11.97
C GLY A 140 -8.02 -20.82 -11.45
N PHE A 141 -8.10 -20.57 -10.14
CA PHE A 141 -9.10 -19.69 -9.55
C PHE A 141 -8.60 -18.25 -9.44
N THR A 142 -9.56 -17.32 -9.39
CA THR A 142 -9.27 -15.89 -9.37
C THR A 142 -9.48 -15.28 -7.99
N GLU A 143 -8.56 -14.42 -7.60
CA GLU A 143 -8.70 -13.45 -6.52
C GLU A 143 -8.84 -12.05 -7.12
N ILE A 144 -9.73 -11.24 -6.54
CA ILE A 144 -9.82 -9.80 -6.80
C ILE A 144 -9.19 -9.04 -5.63
N TYR A 145 -8.53 -7.91 -5.88
CA TYR A 145 -7.91 -7.14 -4.82
C TYR A 145 -7.93 -5.64 -5.07
N SER A 146 -7.86 -4.88 -3.97
CA SER A 146 -7.72 -3.42 -3.98
C SER A 146 -6.79 -2.93 -2.87
N ARG A 147 -6.17 -1.76 -3.11
CA ARG A 147 -5.13 -1.16 -2.28
C ARG A 147 -5.60 0.16 -1.69
N HIS A 148 -5.41 0.35 -0.40
CA HIS A 148 -5.83 1.50 0.40
C HIS A 148 -4.61 2.06 1.13
N ALA A 149 -3.88 2.95 0.48
CA ALA A 149 -2.61 3.45 0.97
C ALA A 149 -2.75 4.87 1.54
N LYS A 150 -2.02 5.11 2.62
CA LYS A 150 -1.78 6.43 3.20
C LYS A 150 -0.28 6.71 3.30
N ALA A 151 0.10 7.98 3.11
CA ALA A 151 1.40 8.47 3.55
C ALA A 151 1.23 9.75 4.38
N LEU A 152 2.02 9.88 5.44
CA LEU A 152 2.12 11.06 6.28
C LEU A 152 3.42 11.80 5.94
N ILE A 153 3.34 13.12 5.82
CA ILE A 153 4.45 14.01 5.47
C ILE A 153 4.29 15.30 6.28
N ALA A 154 5.36 15.76 6.94
CA ALA A 154 5.37 17.07 7.59
C ALA A 154 5.62 18.18 6.57
N VAL A 155 4.79 19.23 6.62
CA VAL A 155 5.03 20.49 5.90
C VAL A 155 5.22 21.61 6.92
N GLY A 156 6.38 22.27 6.90
CA GLY A 156 6.82 23.13 7.99
C GLY A 156 6.97 22.31 9.27
N GLU A 157 6.39 22.77 10.38
CA GLU A 157 6.41 22.04 11.65
C GLU A 157 5.58 20.73 11.64
N GLY A 158 4.75 20.49 10.61
CA GLY A 158 3.98 19.25 10.52
C GLY A 158 2.86 19.11 11.57
N ALA A 159 2.39 20.22 12.15
CA ALA A 159 1.29 20.24 13.12
C ALA A 159 0.00 19.59 12.59
N GLY A 160 -0.64 18.77 13.41
CA GLY A 160 -1.83 18.02 13.04
C GLY A 160 -1.77 16.58 13.55
N GLN A 161 -2.75 15.78 13.14
CA GLN A 161 -2.84 14.37 13.50
C GLN A 161 -3.42 13.58 12.32
N ASP A 162 -3.00 12.33 12.19
CA ASP A 162 -3.67 11.39 11.28
C ASP A 162 -5.07 11.07 11.84
N ALA A 163 -5.97 10.66 10.95
CA ALA A 163 -7.33 10.30 11.31
C ALA A 163 -7.86 9.24 10.34
N ALA A 164 -8.90 8.53 10.76
CA ALA A 164 -9.65 7.66 9.86
C ALA A 164 -10.27 8.50 8.74
N ARG A 165 -10.04 8.09 7.49
CA ARG A 165 -10.50 8.77 6.27
C ARG A 165 -11.65 8.03 5.57
N GLY A 166 -12.14 6.96 6.19
CA GLY A 166 -13.28 6.18 5.69
C GLY A 166 -12.89 5.21 4.57
N LEU A 167 -11.62 4.79 4.53
CA LEU A 167 -11.19 3.74 3.61
C LEU A 167 -11.78 2.39 4.04
N LEU A 168 -11.99 1.48 3.10
CA LEU A 168 -12.61 0.18 3.39
C LEU A 168 -11.77 -0.65 4.37
N THR A 169 -10.45 -0.59 4.23
CA THR A 169 -9.47 -1.02 5.23
C THR A 169 -8.47 0.10 5.41
N GLU A 170 -8.05 0.38 6.66
CA GLU A 170 -7.25 1.56 6.97
C GLU A 170 -6.34 1.32 8.16
N ILE A 171 -5.10 1.80 8.09
CA ILE A 171 -4.19 1.91 9.25
C ILE A 171 -4.10 3.41 9.61
N VAL A 172 -4.35 3.75 10.87
CA VAL A 172 -4.32 5.12 11.38
C VAL A 172 -3.23 5.26 12.42
N ALA A 173 -2.32 6.23 12.25
CA ALA A 173 -1.39 6.61 13.30
C ALA A 173 -2.13 7.35 14.41
N LEU A 174 -1.89 6.96 15.67
CA LEU A 174 -2.53 7.57 16.85
C LEU A 174 -1.66 8.66 17.50
N LYS A 175 -0.46 8.87 16.98
CA LYS A 175 0.45 9.96 17.30
C LYS A 175 0.99 10.57 15.99
N ASN A 176 1.41 11.83 16.07
CA ASN A 176 2.09 12.52 14.99
C ASN A 176 3.57 12.07 14.96
N PRO A 177 4.06 11.45 13.88
CA PRO A 177 5.43 10.94 13.81
C PRO A 177 6.52 12.01 13.89
N TYR A 178 6.16 13.28 13.71
CA TYR A 178 7.08 14.41 13.60
C TYR A 178 7.15 15.27 14.87
N LEU A 179 6.11 15.21 15.72
CA LEU A 179 5.96 16.12 16.86
C LEU A 179 5.78 15.43 18.20
N ASP A 180 5.20 14.22 18.21
CA ASP A 180 4.91 13.52 19.45
C ASP A 180 6.10 12.63 19.88
N ASP A 181 6.20 12.36 21.19
CA ASP A 181 7.20 11.43 21.72
C ASP A 181 6.89 9.99 21.30
N LEU A 182 7.84 9.37 20.60
CA LEU A 182 7.78 7.99 20.09
C LEU A 182 8.76 7.04 20.80
N SER A 183 9.28 7.42 21.97
CA SER A 183 10.20 6.57 22.75
C SER A 183 9.64 5.19 23.10
N GLU A 184 8.32 5.08 23.26
CA GLU A 184 7.60 3.81 23.46
C GLU A 184 7.10 3.15 22.16
N GLY A 185 7.41 3.72 21.00
CA GLY A 185 6.92 3.29 19.69
C GLY A 185 5.81 4.18 19.10
N MET A 186 5.44 3.89 17.86
CA MET A 186 4.33 4.54 17.17
C MET A 186 3.03 3.73 17.38
N PRO A 187 2.06 4.23 18.17
CA PRO A 187 0.77 3.57 18.30
C PRO A 187 -0.05 3.75 17.02
N VAL A 188 -0.63 2.65 16.52
CA VAL A 188 -1.53 2.64 15.37
C VAL A 188 -2.83 1.92 15.70
N ARG A 189 -3.87 2.16 14.91
CA ARG A 189 -5.10 1.37 14.91
C ARG A 189 -5.44 0.92 13.49
N VAL A 190 -5.82 -0.34 13.35
CA VAL A 190 -6.27 -0.93 12.09
C VAL A 190 -7.80 -0.98 12.08
N PHE A 191 -8.39 -0.58 10.97
CA PHE A 191 -9.83 -0.59 10.75
C PHE A 191 -10.19 -1.42 9.53
N TYR A 192 -11.37 -2.03 9.58
CA TYR A 192 -12.04 -2.64 8.44
C TYR A 192 -13.53 -2.30 8.50
N GLN A 193 -14.06 -1.71 7.42
CA GLN A 193 -15.43 -1.19 7.35
C GLN A 193 -15.76 -0.18 8.46
N GLY A 194 -14.78 0.62 8.87
CA GLY A 194 -14.92 1.61 9.95
C GLY A 194 -14.82 1.04 11.36
N GLU A 195 -14.77 -0.28 11.52
CA GLU A 195 -14.67 -0.94 12.82
C GLU A 195 -13.22 -1.35 13.15
N PRO A 196 -12.78 -1.26 14.42
CA PRO A 196 -11.45 -1.72 14.81
C PRO A 196 -11.23 -3.20 14.50
N ARG A 197 -10.13 -3.51 13.82
CA ARG A 197 -9.80 -4.87 13.39
C ARG A 197 -8.91 -5.54 14.43
N LYS A 198 -9.52 -6.41 15.23
CA LYS A 198 -8.86 -7.13 16.33
C LYS A 198 -7.95 -8.25 15.83
N GLN A 199 -6.89 -8.55 16.57
CA GLN A 199 -5.96 -9.66 16.31
C GLN A 199 -5.38 -9.67 14.89
N ALA A 200 -5.47 -8.56 14.16
CA ALA A 200 -4.95 -8.41 12.82
C ALA A 200 -3.43 -8.34 12.85
N GLN A 201 -2.80 -9.06 11.92
CA GLN A 201 -1.40 -8.90 11.59
C GLN A 201 -1.13 -7.49 11.01
N VAL A 202 -0.06 -6.86 11.50
CA VAL A 202 0.55 -5.66 10.90
C VAL A 202 2.02 -6.00 10.64
N GLU A 203 2.39 -6.03 9.37
CA GLU A 203 3.78 -6.16 8.95
C GLU A 203 4.44 -4.79 8.88
N ILE A 204 5.70 -4.74 9.29
CA ILE A 204 6.47 -3.52 9.46
C ILE A 204 7.74 -3.67 8.64
N PHE A 205 7.83 -2.87 7.59
CA PHE A 205 9.03 -2.70 6.79
C PHE A 205 9.66 -1.37 7.16
N ALA A 206 11.00 -1.35 7.24
CA ALA A 206 11.75 -0.17 7.62
C ALA A 206 12.91 0.07 6.66
N ARG A 207 13.15 1.34 6.34
CA ARG A 207 14.27 1.79 5.52
C ARG A 207 15.03 2.90 6.26
N ARG A 208 16.34 2.74 6.42
CA ARG A 208 17.24 3.72 7.03
C ARG A 208 18.48 3.84 6.15
N ASP A 209 18.92 5.07 5.88
CA ASP A 209 20.10 5.37 5.05
C ASP A 209 20.12 4.66 3.69
N GLY A 210 18.93 4.45 3.10
CA GLY A 210 18.74 3.74 1.84
C GLY A 210 18.76 2.21 1.94
N GLU A 211 19.03 1.64 3.12
CA GLU A 211 19.02 0.21 3.38
C GLU A 211 17.69 -0.25 3.99
N VAL A 212 17.20 -1.41 3.54
CA VAL A 212 15.99 -2.03 4.09
C VAL A 212 16.39 -2.96 5.23
N LEU A 213 15.71 -2.82 6.36
CA LEU A 213 15.89 -3.66 7.54
C LEU A 213 15.03 -4.93 7.47
N ALA A 214 15.35 -5.92 8.30
CA ALA A 214 14.53 -7.13 8.39
C ALA A 214 13.09 -6.78 8.81
N PRO A 215 12.07 -7.27 8.09
CA PRO A 215 10.69 -6.99 8.44
C PRO A 215 10.33 -7.65 9.77
N VAL A 216 9.47 -6.99 10.52
CA VAL A 216 8.91 -7.51 11.77
C VAL A 216 7.40 -7.43 11.73
N THR A 217 6.76 -8.25 12.55
CA THR A 217 5.30 -8.35 12.59
C THR A 217 4.80 -8.12 14.00
N VAL A 218 3.71 -7.38 14.13
CA VAL A 218 2.96 -7.24 15.38
C VAL A 218 1.49 -7.63 15.16
N ARG A 219 0.76 -7.86 16.25
CA ARG A 219 -0.69 -8.05 16.23
C ARG A 219 -1.40 -6.92 16.94
N THR A 220 -2.57 -6.60 16.43
CA THR A 220 -3.49 -5.68 17.09
C THR A 220 -4.21 -6.34 18.27
N ASP A 221 -4.54 -5.54 19.27
CA ASP A 221 -5.31 -5.94 20.45
C ASP A 221 -6.82 -5.97 20.19
N GLU A 222 -7.61 -6.11 21.26
CA GLU A 222 -9.07 -6.14 21.22
C GLU A 222 -9.71 -4.82 20.78
N ASP A 223 -8.97 -3.71 20.78
CA ASP A 223 -9.40 -2.39 20.30
C ASP A 223 -8.80 -2.06 18.92
N GLY A 224 -8.25 -3.07 18.24
CA GLY A 224 -7.60 -2.97 16.94
C GLY A 224 -6.31 -2.16 16.96
N ARG A 225 -5.67 -1.98 18.13
CA ARG A 225 -4.45 -1.18 18.29
C ARG A 225 -3.19 -2.03 18.32
N ALA A 226 -2.11 -1.51 17.77
CA ALA A 226 -0.78 -2.09 17.90
C ALA A 226 0.26 -0.98 18.15
N VAL A 227 1.37 -1.32 18.79
CA VAL A 227 2.51 -0.41 18.96
C VAL A 227 3.61 -0.85 18.00
N ILE A 228 3.96 0.04 17.08
CA ILE A 228 5.01 -0.19 16.10
C ILE A 228 6.36 0.21 16.72
N PRO A 229 7.34 -0.69 16.83
CA PRO A 229 8.68 -0.31 17.25
C PRO A 229 9.29 0.62 16.20
N VAL A 230 9.59 1.85 16.62
CA VAL A 230 10.22 2.85 15.75
C VAL A 230 11.54 3.34 16.31
N THR A 231 12.37 3.88 15.42
CA THR A 231 13.70 4.40 15.76
C THR A 231 13.96 5.65 14.93
N PRO A 232 14.66 6.67 15.48
CA PRO A 232 14.96 7.92 14.77
C PRO A 232 15.63 7.70 13.41
N GLY A 233 15.41 8.64 12.48
CA GLY A 233 15.99 8.64 11.14
C GLY A 233 15.53 7.46 10.26
N THR A 234 14.34 6.91 10.51
CA THR A 234 13.86 5.70 9.82
C THR A 234 12.51 5.93 9.16
N GLN A 235 12.37 5.39 7.96
CA GLN A 235 11.13 5.40 7.19
C GLN A 235 10.42 4.06 7.37
N TYR A 236 9.12 4.09 7.59
CA TYR A 236 8.31 2.90 7.85
C TYR A 236 7.25 2.74 6.77
N LEU A 237 7.00 1.48 6.41
CA LEU A 237 5.84 1.02 5.65
C LEU A 237 5.16 -0.04 6.50
N LEU A 238 3.89 0.21 6.84
CA LEU A 238 3.02 -0.76 7.48
C LEU A 238 2.11 -1.40 6.45
N ASP A 239 1.87 -2.70 6.58
CA ASP A 239 0.96 -3.46 5.73
C ASP A 239 0.02 -4.32 6.57
N SER A 240 -1.26 -4.34 6.21
CA SER A 240 -2.26 -5.22 6.81
C SER A 240 -3.32 -5.63 5.78
N VAL A 241 -3.57 -6.94 5.67
CA VAL A 241 -4.43 -7.51 4.61
C VAL A 241 -5.68 -8.12 5.21
N VAL A 242 -6.84 -7.78 4.67
CA VAL A 242 -8.10 -8.48 4.91
C VAL A 242 -8.32 -9.44 3.74
N LEU A 243 -8.50 -10.73 4.02
CA LEU A 243 -8.92 -11.72 3.02
C LEU A 243 -10.37 -12.11 3.32
N ARG A 244 -11.23 -12.15 2.29
CA ARG A 244 -12.66 -12.46 2.44
C ARG A 244 -13.24 -13.12 1.20
N VAL A 245 -14.44 -13.68 1.33
CA VAL A 245 -15.24 -14.05 0.16
C VAL A 245 -15.78 -12.76 -0.49
N PRO A 246 -15.63 -12.57 -1.82
CA PRO A 246 -16.14 -11.39 -2.50
C PRO A 246 -17.66 -11.28 -2.39
N ALA A 247 -18.17 -10.05 -2.43
CA ALA A 247 -19.61 -9.82 -2.54
C ALA A 247 -20.19 -10.51 -3.80
N PRO A 248 -21.45 -10.98 -3.78
CA PRO A 248 -22.01 -11.80 -4.86
C PRO A 248 -21.98 -11.13 -6.25
N ASP A 249 -22.16 -9.82 -6.31
CA ASP A 249 -22.10 -9.02 -7.52
C ASP A 249 -20.67 -8.92 -8.06
N ILE A 250 -19.68 -8.70 -7.18
CA ILE A 250 -18.25 -8.71 -7.54
C ILE A 250 -17.82 -10.10 -8.04
N ALA A 251 -18.21 -11.16 -7.31
CA ALA A 251 -17.92 -12.53 -7.69
C ALA A 251 -18.50 -12.87 -9.07
N LYS A 252 -19.74 -12.43 -9.35
CA LYS A 252 -20.39 -12.62 -10.64
C LYS A 252 -19.71 -11.83 -11.76
N ALA A 253 -19.27 -10.60 -11.49
CA ALA A 253 -18.67 -9.73 -12.49
C ALA A 253 -17.24 -10.16 -12.88
N THR A 254 -16.48 -10.72 -11.93
CA THR A 254 -15.05 -11.00 -12.11
C THR A 254 -14.71 -12.49 -12.15
N GLY A 255 -15.62 -13.36 -11.69
CA GLY A 255 -15.33 -14.78 -11.47
C GLY A 255 -14.44 -15.03 -10.23
N ALA A 256 -14.10 -13.99 -9.47
CA ALA A 256 -13.26 -14.12 -8.29
C ALA A 256 -13.98 -14.91 -7.19
N VAL A 257 -13.22 -15.78 -6.53
CA VAL A 257 -13.69 -16.62 -5.41
C VAL A 257 -13.17 -16.13 -4.07
N TRP A 258 -12.14 -15.28 -4.10
CA TRP A 258 -11.51 -14.60 -2.96
C TRP A 258 -11.31 -13.12 -3.28
N GLU A 259 -11.34 -12.29 -2.24
CA GLU A 259 -11.06 -10.87 -2.30
C GLU A 259 -10.07 -10.47 -1.22
N SER A 260 -8.99 -9.77 -1.59
CA SER A 260 -8.04 -9.19 -0.65
C SER A 260 -8.04 -7.67 -0.65
N LEU A 261 -8.07 -7.08 0.53
CA LEU A 261 -8.06 -5.63 0.74
C LEU A 261 -6.80 -5.28 1.52
N TRP A 262 -5.96 -4.47 0.92
CA TRP A 262 -4.66 -4.13 1.47
C TRP A 262 -4.69 -2.72 2.03
N ALA A 263 -4.41 -2.57 3.32
CA ALA A 263 -4.15 -1.28 3.93
C ALA A 263 -2.64 -1.07 4.05
N SER A 264 -2.16 0.11 3.66
CA SER A 264 -0.78 0.51 3.95
C SER A 264 -0.68 1.91 4.50
N LEU A 265 0.32 2.12 5.37
CA LEU A 265 0.64 3.43 5.94
C LEU A 265 2.14 3.65 5.89
N VAL A 266 2.56 4.76 5.28
CA VAL A 266 3.95 5.18 5.20
C VAL A 266 4.18 6.46 6.00
N PHE A 267 5.23 6.49 6.82
CA PHE A 267 5.65 7.67 7.56
C PHE A 267 7.15 7.62 7.85
N GLY A 268 7.74 8.77 8.18
CA GLY A 268 9.14 8.89 8.57
C GLY A 268 9.23 9.36 10.02
N VAL A 269 10.16 8.78 10.77
CA VAL A 269 10.56 9.31 12.08
C VAL A 269 11.81 10.16 11.87
N PRO A 270 11.79 11.47 12.22
CA PRO A 270 12.93 12.35 12.08
C PRO A 270 14.20 11.79 12.75
N ALA A 271 15.37 12.20 12.23
CA ALA A 271 16.61 11.99 12.96
C ALA A 271 16.63 12.90 14.21
N GLU A 272 17.44 12.55 15.21
CA GLU A 272 17.73 13.43 16.35
C GLU A 272 18.50 14.70 15.92
#